data_AF-A0A7Y5F2J0-F1
#
_entry.id   AF-A0A7Y5F2J0-F1
#
_cell.length_a   1.000
_cell.length_b   1.000
_cell.length_c   1.000
_cell.angle_alpha   90.00
_cell.angle_beta   90.00
_cell.angle_gamma   90.00
#
_symmetry.space_group_name_H-M   'P 1'
#
loop_
_entity.id
_entity.type
_entity.pdbx_description
1 polymer ?
#
loop_
_entity_poly.entity_id
_entity_poly.type
_entity_poly.pdbx_seq_one_letter_code
_entity_poly.pdbx_strand_id
1 'polypeptide(L)'
;MFRQRLVVSLTLTPFAFWVIFAGGIPYFAVLTFLLAVAGWEFANLFRAGGFRPAGFLIVMGIGVFMLGRFTSILRGAPFANDSLLLVGILFLLLLYFIISFERGHLRSGTDMMITWGGLFYIGFLG
;
A
#
# COMPACT_ATOMS: atom_id res chain seq x y z
N MET A 1 31.58 2.99 3.97
CA MET A 1 30.42 2.07 3.99
C MET A 1 29.91 1.74 5.39
N PHE A 2 30.71 1.17 6.31
CA PHE A 2 30.24 0.82 7.67
C PHE A 2 29.77 2.03 8.49
N ARG A 3 30.50 3.14 8.46
CA ARG A 3 30.14 4.37 9.20
C ARG A 3 28.75 4.92 8.84
N GLN A 4 28.38 4.92 7.56
CA GLN A 4 27.06 5.39 7.10
C GLN A 4 25.94 4.45 7.55
N ARG A 5 26.14 3.13 7.43
CA ARG A 5 25.18 2.13 7.93
C ARG A 5 24.96 2.28 9.43
N LEU A 6 26.05 2.47 10.19
CA LEU A 6 26.00 2.63 11.64
C LEU A 6 25.23 3.89 12.03
N VAL A 7 25.49 5.03 11.39
CA VAL A 7 24.75 6.27 11.63
C VAL A 7 23.25 6.11 11.32
N VAL A 8 22.91 5.54 10.16
CA VAL A 8 21.50 5.34 9.77
C VAL A 8 20.78 4.43 10.75
N SER A 9 21.38 3.30 11.15
CA SER A 9 20.78 2.40 12.14
C SER A 9 20.66 3.07 13.51
N LEU A 10 21.68 3.80 13.97
CA LEU A 10 21.65 4.48 15.26
C LEU A 10 20.57 5.57 15.33
N THR A 11 20.18 6.15 14.18
CA THR A 11 19.12 7.17 14.09
C THR A 11 17.73 6.58 13.86
N LEU A 12 17.59 5.66 12.89
CA LEU A 12 16.29 5.10 12.53
C LEU A 12 15.72 4.18 13.60
N THR A 13 16.55 3.41 14.30
CA THR A 13 16.10 2.49 15.35
C THR A 13 15.40 3.22 16.51
N PRO A 14 16.00 4.23 17.18
CA PRO A 14 15.30 4.95 18.24
C PRO A 14 14.10 5.74 17.71
N PHE A 15 14.15 6.24 16.48
CA PHE A 15 12.99 6.86 15.85
C PHE A 15 11.83 5.86 15.70
N ALA A 16 12.09 4.65 15.21
CA ALA A 16 11.08 3.60 15.09
C ALA A 16 10.49 3.23 16.46
N PHE A 17 11.31 3.10 17.50
CA PHE A 17 10.83 2.86 18.86
C PHE A 17 9.94 4.00 19.35
N TRP A 18 10.32 5.25 19.09
CA TRP A 18 9.51 6.41 19.46
C TRP A 18 8.15 6.40 18.76
N VAL A 19 8.10 6.09 17.45
CA VAL A 19 6.85 5.98 16.69
C VAL A 19 5.94 4.88 17.25
N ILE A 20 6.50 3.72 17.57
CA ILE A 20 5.75 2.59 18.17
C ILE A 20 5.23 2.97 19.56
N PHE A 21 6.08 3.61 20.38
CA PHE A 21 5.71 4.05 21.73
C PHE A 21 4.62 5.13 21.71
N ALA A 22 4.70 6.08 20.77
CA ALA A 22 3.71 7.14 20.62
C ALA A 22 2.33 6.61 20.18
N GLY A 23 2.31 5.52 19.41
CA GLY A 23 1.08 4.92 18.89
C GLY A 23 0.25 5.92 18.06
N GLY A 24 -1.06 5.71 18.00
CA GLY A 24 -2.03 6.68 17.46
C GLY A 24 -1.66 7.26 16.09
N ILE A 25 -1.87 8.57 15.92
CA ILE A 25 -1.62 9.27 14.65
C ILE A 25 -0.16 9.15 14.18
N PRO A 26 0.88 9.37 15.03
CA PRO A 26 2.28 9.22 14.61
C PRO A 26 2.57 7.85 14.01
N TYR A 27 2.10 6.78 14.67
CA TYR A 27 2.24 5.41 14.19
C TYR A 27 1.56 5.21 12.83
N PHE A 28 0.30 5.62 12.71
CA PHE A 28 -0.46 5.47 11.47
C PHE A 28 0.14 6.26 10.31
N ALA A 29 0.60 7.48 10.55
CA ALA A 29 1.19 8.32 9.50
C ALA A 29 2.49 7.71 8.96
N VAL A 30 3.38 7.27 9.85
CA VAL A 30 4.66 6.66 9.46
C VAL A 30 4.44 5.31 8.79
N LEU A 31 3.54 4.46 9.32
CA LEU A 31 3.24 3.17 8.73
C LEU A 31 2.61 3.32 7.33
N THR A 32 1.64 4.22 7.18
CA THR A 32 1.00 4.50 5.87
C THR A 32 2.04 4.99 4.87
N PHE A 33 2.95 5.87 5.29
CA PHE A 33 4.02 6.37 4.43
C PHE A 33 4.96 5.23 3.99
N LEU A 34 5.42 4.39 4.93
CA LEU A 34 6.31 3.26 4.62
C LEU A 34 5.66 2.28 3.65
N LEU A 35 4.39 1.93 3.86
CA LEU A 35 3.65 1.03 2.99
C LEU A 35 3.37 1.66 1.62
N ALA A 36 3.06 2.95 1.56
CA ALA A 36 2.91 3.67 0.30
C ALA A 36 4.21 3.65 -0.53
N VAL A 37 5.35 3.90 0.11
CA VAL A 37 6.67 3.80 -0.54
C VAL A 37 6.94 2.38 -1.01
N ALA A 38 6.68 1.37 -0.16
CA ALA A 38 6.83 -0.04 -0.55
C ALA A 38 5.93 -0.42 -1.74
N GLY A 39 4.67 0.04 -1.76
CA GLY A 39 3.74 -0.17 -2.88
C GLY A 39 4.20 0.50 -4.17
N TRP A 40 4.80 1.69 -4.05
CA TRP A 40 5.39 2.40 -5.17
C TRP A 40 6.63 1.68 -5.73
N GLU A 41 7.54 1.23 -4.87
CA GLU A 41 8.71 0.45 -5.28
C GLU A 41 8.31 -0.89 -5.92
N PHE A 42 7.33 -1.58 -5.34
CA PHE A 42 6.75 -2.78 -5.92
C PHE A 42 6.25 -2.53 -7.34
N ALA A 43 5.47 -1.47 -7.55
CA ALA A 43 4.99 -1.12 -8.89
C ALA A 43 6.14 -0.80 -9.86
N ASN A 44 7.19 -0.11 -9.39
CA ASN A 44 8.36 0.23 -10.20
C ASN A 44 9.18 -1.01 -10.59
N LEU A 45 9.29 -2.00 -9.71
CA LEU A 45 9.95 -3.28 -9.98
C LEU A 45 9.31 -4.00 -11.17
N PHE A 46 7.97 -4.09 -11.17
CA PHE A 46 7.24 -4.71 -12.29
C PHE A 46 7.28 -3.86 -13.56
N ARG A 47 7.30 -2.52 -13.43
CA ARG A 47 7.52 -1.64 -14.60
C ARG A 47 8.89 -1.87 -15.23
N ALA A 48 9.93 -2.07 -14.43
CA ALA A 48 11.26 -2.42 -14.94
C ALA A 48 11.25 -3.78 -15.68
N GLY A 49 10.36 -4.70 -15.31
CA GLY A 49 10.09 -5.96 -16.02
C GLY A 49 9.22 -5.83 -17.28
N GLY A 50 8.83 -4.63 -17.70
CA GLY A 50 8.02 -4.39 -18.90
C GLY A 50 6.50 -4.51 -18.69
N PHE A 51 6.04 -4.66 -17.46
CA PHE A 51 4.62 -4.62 -17.10
C PHE A 51 4.14 -3.18 -16.89
N ARG A 52 2.83 -2.97 -16.86
CA ARG A 52 2.22 -1.66 -16.62
C ARG A 52 1.21 -1.73 -15.46
N PRO A 53 1.65 -2.10 -14.24
CA PRO A 53 0.76 -2.09 -13.08
C PRO A 53 0.25 -0.68 -12.81
N ALA A 54 -0.98 -0.58 -12.31
CA ALA A 54 -1.57 0.69 -11.92
C ALA A 54 -1.00 1.13 -10.56
N GLY A 55 0.27 1.53 -10.54
CA GLY A 55 1.01 1.86 -9.30
C GLY A 55 0.34 2.96 -8.47
N PHE A 56 -0.30 3.93 -9.12
CA PHE A 56 -1.10 4.95 -8.43
C PHE A 56 -2.27 4.32 -7.63
N LEU A 57 -2.95 3.32 -8.20
CA LEU A 57 -4.05 2.62 -7.52
C LEU A 57 -3.55 1.76 -6.35
N ILE A 58 -2.33 1.21 -6.44
CA ILE A 58 -1.68 0.52 -5.31
C ILE A 58 -1.48 1.50 -4.15
N VAL A 59 -0.81 2.63 -4.41
CA VAL A 59 -0.50 3.64 -3.38
C VAL A 59 -1.78 4.23 -2.77
N MET A 60 -2.75 4.62 -3.60
CA MET A 60 -4.03 5.14 -3.14
C MET A 60 -4.82 4.10 -2.37
N GLY A 61 -4.83 2.85 -2.83
CA GLY A 61 -5.52 1.76 -2.15
C GLY A 61 -4.93 1.50 -0.76
N ILE A 62 -3.60 1.51 -0.62
CA ILE A 62 -2.91 1.42 0.68
C ILE A 62 -3.34 2.57 1.61
N GLY A 63 -3.36 3.81 1.09
CA GLY A 63 -3.82 4.96 1.86
C GLY A 63 -5.26 4.84 2.34
N VAL A 64 -6.18 4.41 1.45
CA VAL A 64 -7.59 4.19 1.79
C VAL A 64 -7.76 3.08 2.84
N PHE A 65 -7.03 1.97 2.72
CA PHE A 65 -7.04 0.91 3.74
C PHE A 65 -6.57 1.41 5.10
N MET A 66 -5.46 2.14 5.14
CA MET A 66 -4.90 2.65 6.39
C MET A 66 -5.82 3.70 7.05
N LEU A 67 -6.44 4.58 6.26
CA LEU A 67 -7.45 5.51 6.75
C LEU A 67 -8.70 4.79 7.26
N GLY A 68 -9.15 3.75 6.54
CA GLY A 68 -10.24 2.88 6.97
C GLY A 68 -9.95 2.24 8.32
N ARG A 69 -8.77 1.64 8.48
CA ARG A 69 -8.31 1.04 9.74
C ARG A 69 -8.24 2.07 10.87
N PHE A 70 -7.64 3.23 10.62
CA PHE A 70 -7.52 4.29 11.62
C PHE A 70 -8.88 4.73 12.16
N THR A 71 -9.86 4.98 11.26
CA THR A 71 -11.22 5.38 11.67
C THR A 71 -11.98 4.26 12.38
N SER A 72 -11.75 2.99 12.00
CA SER A 72 -12.35 1.82 12.66
C SER A 72 -11.86 1.68 14.11
N ILE A 73 -10.55 1.87 14.31
CA ILE A 73 -9.90 1.79 15.63
C ILE A 73 -10.38 2.93 16.53
N LEU A 74 -10.47 4.15 16.00
CA LEU A 74 -11.01 5.30 16.75
C LEU A 74 -12.45 5.09 17.23
N ARG A 75 -13.26 4.32 16.49
CA ARG A 75 -14.65 3.99 16.85
C ARG A 75 -14.79 2.79 17.80
N GLY A 76 -13.68 2.18 18.22
CA GLY A 76 -13.69 1.03 19.13
C GLY A 76 -14.18 -0.28 18.48
N ALA A 77 -14.32 -0.31 17.15
CA ALA A 77 -14.70 -1.50 16.39
C ALA A 77 -13.59 -1.82 15.37
N PRO A 78 -12.48 -2.45 15.78
CA PRO A 78 -11.38 -2.78 14.88
C PRO A 78 -11.89 -3.66 13.72
N PHE A 79 -11.42 -3.39 12.50
CA PHE A 79 -11.70 -4.17 11.29
C PHE A 79 -13.16 -4.19 10.78
N ALA A 80 -14.06 -3.38 11.34
CA ALA A 80 -15.48 -3.41 10.97
C ALA A 80 -15.75 -3.07 9.48
N ASN A 81 -14.90 -2.22 8.89
CA ASN A 81 -15.07 -1.75 7.51
C ASN A 81 -14.12 -2.42 6.51
N ASP A 82 -13.22 -3.30 6.95
CA ASP A 82 -12.14 -3.83 6.13
C ASP A 82 -12.69 -4.63 4.94
N SER A 83 -13.72 -5.46 5.17
CA SER A 83 -14.39 -6.24 4.13
C SER A 83 -15.03 -5.35 3.07
N LEU A 84 -15.72 -4.28 3.48
CA LEU A 84 -16.41 -3.38 2.55
C LEU A 84 -15.41 -2.57 1.71
N LEU A 85 -14.35 -2.06 2.34
CA LEU A 85 -13.28 -1.33 1.65
C LEU A 85 -12.54 -2.24 0.67
N LEU A 86 -12.25 -3.48 1.08
CA LEU A 86 -11.61 -4.49 0.23
C LEU A 86 -12.45 -4.75 -1.03
N VAL A 87 -13.72 -5.08 -0.83
CA VAL A 87 -14.65 -5.36 -1.93
C VAL A 87 -14.78 -4.12 -2.83
N GLY A 88 -14.99 -2.94 -2.26
CA GLY A 88 -15.09 -1.69 -3.03
C GLY A 88 -13.87 -1.42 -3.90
N ILE A 89 -12.66 -1.56 -3.35
CA ILE A 89 -11.42 -1.34 -4.09
C ILE A 89 -11.24 -2.40 -5.18
N LEU A 90 -11.56 -3.67 -4.91
CA LEU A 90 -11.50 -4.73 -5.91
C LEU A 90 -12.41 -4.45 -7.11
N PHE A 91 -13.65 -4.03 -6.87
CA PHE A 91 -14.59 -3.68 -7.94
C PHE A 91 -14.12 -2.48 -8.75
N LEU A 92 -13.56 -1.44 -8.10
CA LEU A 92 -13.00 -0.28 -8.79
C LEU A 92 -11.79 -0.65 -9.65
N LEU A 93 -10.92 -1.52 -9.14
CA LEU A 93 -9.77 -2.04 -9.89
C LEU A 93 -10.22 -2.86 -11.10
N LEU A 94 -11.19 -3.75 -10.90
CA LEU A 94 -11.77 -4.54 -11.98
C LEU A 94 -12.32 -3.62 -13.09
N LEU A 95 -13.12 -2.61 -12.72
CA LEU A 95 -13.67 -1.64 -13.66
C LEU A 95 -12.56 -0.90 -14.43
N TYR A 96 -11.51 -0.46 -13.73
CA TYR A 96 -10.35 0.21 -14.36
C TYR A 96 -9.68 -0.69 -15.41
N PHE A 97 -9.42 -1.95 -15.09
CA PHE A 97 -8.75 -2.87 -16.01
C PHE A 97 -9.65 -3.37 -17.15
N ILE A 98 -10.97 -3.44 -16.95
CA ILE A 98 -11.92 -3.68 -18.04
C ILE A 98 -11.86 -2.50 -19.04
N ILE A 99 -11.96 -1.26 -18.55
CA ILE A 99 -11.86 -0.07 -19.42
C ILE A 99 -10.50 -0.02 -20.12
N SER A 100 -9.42 -0.39 -19.42
CA SER A 100 -8.09 -0.44 -20.02
C SER A 100 -7.98 -1.53 -21.11
N PHE A 101 -8.66 -2.67 -20.93
CA PHE A 101 -8.69 -3.75 -21.91
C PHE A 101 -9.44 -3.32 -23.18
N GLU A 102 -10.62 -2.71 -23.02
CA GLU A 102 -11.41 -2.15 -24.14
C GLU A 102 -10.66 -1.08 -24.93
N ARG A 103 -9.72 -0.36 -24.28
CA ARG A 103 -8.83 0.62 -24.91
C ARG A 103 -7.64 -0.01 -25.66
N GLY A 104 -7.59 -1.33 -25.79
CA GLY A 104 -6.59 -2.06 -26.57
C GLY A 104 -5.38 -2.57 -25.77
N HIS A 105 -5.43 -2.52 -24.43
CA HIS A 105 -4.33 -3.04 -23.60
C HIS A 105 -4.42 -4.55 -23.38
N LEU A 106 -3.85 -5.34 -24.30
CA LEU A 106 -3.97 -6.81 -24.33
C LEU A 106 -3.41 -7.53 -23.09
N ARG A 107 -2.51 -6.90 -22.31
CA ARG A 107 -1.96 -7.46 -21.06
C ARG A 107 -2.68 -6.97 -19.80
N SER A 108 -3.87 -6.38 -19.94
CA SER A 108 -4.65 -5.82 -18.83
C SER A 108 -4.87 -6.80 -17.68
N GLY A 109 -5.14 -8.08 -17.97
CA GLY A 109 -5.32 -9.11 -16.94
C GLY A 109 -4.06 -9.36 -16.10
N THR A 110 -2.87 -9.37 -16.71
CA THR A 110 -1.62 -9.55 -15.96
C THR A 110 -1.29 -8.33 -15.10
N ASP A 111 -1.46 -7.13 -15.65
CA ASP A 111 -1.23 -5.88 -14.92
C ASP A 111 -2.24 -5.71 -13.77
N MET A 112 -3.47 -6.21 -13.93
CA MET A 112 -4.47 -6.32 -12.86
C MET A 112 -3.99 -7.21 -11.73
N MET A 113 -3.52 -8.43 -12.04
CA MET A 113 -3.05 -9.36 -11.02
C MET A 113 -1.83 -8.83 -10.26
N ILE A 114 -0.92 -8.13 -10.93
CA ILE A 114 0.20 -7.44 -10.28
C ILE A 114 -0.33 -6.33 -9.35
N THR A 115 -1.29 -5.55 -9.81
CA THR A 115 -1.88 -4.45 -9.01
C THR A 115 -2.61 -4.98 -7.77
N TRP A 116 -3.39 -6.05 -7.92
CA TRP A 116 -4.01 -6.77 -6.80
C TRP A 116 -2.95 -7.32 -5.86
N GLY A 117 -1.94 -8.02 -6.39
CA GLY A 117 -0.83 -8.57 -5.62
C GLY A 117 -0.16 -7.51 -4.75
N GLY A 118 0.19 -6.35 -5.31
CA GLY A 118 0.79 -5.25 -4.55
C GLY A 118 -0.14 -4.70 -3.47
N LEU A 119 -1.42 -4.52 -3.77
CA LEU A 119 -2.39 -4.00 -2.82
C LEU A 119 -2.65 -4.97 -1.65
N PHE A 120 -2.82 -6.26 -1.92
CA PHE A 120 -3.05 -7.27 -0.87
C PHE A 120 -1.79 -7.56 -0.08
N TYR A 121 -0.68 -7.77 -0.76
CA TYR A 121 0.58 -8.16 -0.10
C TYR A 121 1.13 -7.03 0.76
N ILE A 122 1.04 -5.77 0.30
CA ILE A 122 1.62 -4.62 1.00
C ILE A 122 0.57 -3.89 1.83
N GLY A 123 -0.62 -3.65 1.29
CA GLY A 123 -1.64 -2.85 1.97
C GLY A 123 -2.48 -3.61 3.00
N PHE A 124 -2.77 -4.89 2.77
CA PHE A 124 -3.64 -5.68 3.65
C PHE A 124 -2.86 -6.44 4.72
N LEU A 125 -1.71 -7.03 4.38
CA LEU A 125 -0.88 -7.80 5.32
C LEU A 125 0.18 -6.98 6.07
N GLY A 126 0.48 -5.77 5.59
CA GLY A 126 1.40 -4.82 6.23
C GLY A 126 0.89 -4.26 7.55
#